data_AF-A0A226QDU7-F1
#
_entry.id   AF-A0A226QDU7-F1
#
_cell.length_a   1.000
_cell.length_b   1.000
_cell.length_c   1.000
_cell.angle_alpha   90.00
_cell.angle_beta   90.00
_cell.angle_gamma   90.00
#
_symmetry.space_group_name_H-M   'P 1'
#
loop_
_entity.id
_entity.type
_entity.pdbx_description
1 polymer ?
#
loop_
_entity_poly.entity_id
_entity_poly.type
_entity_poly.pdbx_seq_one_letter_code
_entity_poly.pdbx_strand_id
1 'polypeptide(L)'
;MQWSEDEWIMLSALQHYVYCPRQCALIHLEQTFEENVFTLRGNRVHERVDTPEGEQLGDRRVERALPIWSERLGIIGKADCVEFLPDGTPYPVEYKAGKRKTKEADMVQLAAQALCLEEMFDRPVAKGALYYYQSRRRLEVDVTKPLRRLVEETIQNVREMLGNDRLPPPVNDARCRDCSLQDVCMPQVPANVAAWISEENDHD
;
A
#
# COMPACT_ATOMS: atom_id res chain seq x y z
N MET A 1 -15.27 -1.97 -16.18
CA MET A 1 -15.76 -2.70 -15.00
C MET A 1 -16.10 -1.65 -13.97
N GLN A 2 -17.25 -1.73 -13.30
CA GLN A 2 -17.66 -0.72 -12.32
C GLN A 2 -17.59 -1.36 -10.95
N TRP A 3 -16.64 -0.93 -10.12
CA TRP A 3 -16.51 -1.34 -8.72
C TRP A 3 -17.51 -0.56 -7.89
N SER A 4 -18.20 -1.21 -6.95
CA SER A 4 -18.93 -0.47 -5.90
C SER A 4 -17.94 0.25 -4.97
N GLU A 5 -18.41 1.24 -4.20
CA GLU A 5 -17.54 2.00 -3.29
C GLU A 5 -16.79 1.07 -2.31
N ASP A 6 -17.49 0.06 -1.77
CA ASP A 6 -16.94 -0.90 -0.81
C ASP A 6 -16.00 -1.97 -1.44
N GLU A 7 -15.91 -2.03 -2.77
CA GLU A 7 -15.06 -3.01 -3.49
C GLU A 7 -13.65 -2.48 -3.81
N TRP A 8 -13.43 -1.19 -3.63
CA TRP A 8 -12.12 -0.59 -3.84
C TRP A 8 -11.14 -0.98 -2.75
N ILE A 9 -9.92 -1.26 -3.16
CA ILE A 9 -8.85 -1.60 -2.22
C ILE A 9 -7.89 -0.43 -2.10
N MET A 10 -7.68 0.01 -0.86
CA MET A 10 -6.68 1.03 -0.57
C MET A 10 -5.27 0.57 -0.96
N LEU A 11 -4.50 1.42 -1.62
CA LEU A 11 -3.10 1.15 -1.99
C LEU A 11 -2.24 0.77 -0.79
N SER A 12 -2.53 1.34 0.38
CA SER A 12 -1.85 1.00 1.64
C SER A 12 -2.16 -0.42 2.12
N ALA A 13 -3.33 -1.00 1.77
CA ALA A 13 -3.68 -2.37 2.09
C ALA A 13 -2.73 -3.38 1.46
N LEU A 14 -2.25 -3.13 0.24
CA LEU A 14 -1.28 -4.01 -0.42
C LEU A 14 0.04 -4.04 0.38
N GLN A 15 0.53 -2.87 0.79
CA GLN A 15 1.73 -2.77 1.63
C GLN A 15 1.54 -3.52 2.96
N HIS A 16 0.40 -3.27 3.63
CA HIS A 16 0.09 -3.88 4.92
C HIS A 16 -0.04 -5.40 4.79
N TYR A 17 -0.64 -5.90 3.72
CA TYR A 17 -0.81 -7.34 3.49
C TYR A 17 0.53 -8.04 3.29
N VAL A 18 1.38 -7.53 2.40
CA VAL A 18 2.72 -8.08 2.17
C VAL A 18 3.57 -8.01 3.43
N TYR A 19 3.43 -6.95 4.24
CA TYR A 19 4.10 -6.89 5.54
C TYR A 19 3.54 -7.91 6.53
N CYS A 20 2.22 -7.97 6.73
CA CYS A 20 1.55 -8.93 7.61
C CYS A 20 0.03 -8.94 7.30
N PRO A 21 -0.55 -10.07 6.85
CA PRO A 21 -1.99 -10.17 6.61
C PRO A 21 -2.85 -9.79 7.81
N ARG A 22 -2.43 -10.14 9.04
CA ARG A 22 -3.12 -9.71 10.26
C ARG A 22 -3.08 -8.20 10.48
N GLN A 23 -1.95 -7.53 10.20
CA GLN A 23 -1.90 -6.07 10.26
C GLN A 23 -2.85 -5.46 9.24
N CYS A 24 -2.87 -6.00 8.01
CA CYS A 24 -3.79 -5.54 6.98
C CYS A 24 -5.25 -5.65 7.43
N ALA A 25 -5.65 -6.81 7.95
CA ALA A 25 -6.99 -7.04 8.48
C ALA A 25 -7.34 -6.07 9.62
N LEU A 26 -6.46 -5.90 10.61
CA LEU A 26 -6.70 -4.97 11.73
C LEU A 26 -6.84 -3.51 11.29
N ILE A 27 -6.16 -3.09 10.23
CA ILE A 27 -6.26 -1.72 9.70
C ILE A 27 -7.52 -1.55 8.85
N HIS A 28 -7.78 -2.50 7.94
CA HIS A 28 -8.75 -2.30 6.87
C HIS A 28 -10.11 -2.95 7.10
N LEU A 29 -10.23 -3.91 8.03
CA LEU A 29 -11.53 -4.40 8.50
C LEU A 29 -12.07 -3.54 9.66
N GLU A 30 -11.20 -3.11 10.57
CA GLU A 30 -11.64 -2.50 11.85
C GLU A 30 -11.45 -0.98 11.94
N GLN A 31 -10.66 -0.33 11.06
CA GLN A 31 -10.36 1.10 11.18
C GLN A 31 -10.74 1.90 9.93
N THR A 32 -11.98 2.38 9.98
CA THR A 32 -12.63 3.42 9.16
C THR A 32 -11.67 4.53 8.72
N PHE A 33 -11.00 4.38 7.57
CA PHE A 33 -10.05 5.39 7.06
C PHE A 33 -10.14 5.53 5.54
N GLU A 34 -11.33 5.88 5.04
CA GLU A 34 -11.57 6.09 3.61
C GLU A 34 -12.28 7.41 3.26
N GLU A 35 -12.89 8.12 4.21
CA GLU A 35 -13.82 9.24 3.88
C GLU A 35 -13.20 10.36 3.03
N ASN A 36 -11.87 10.57 3.08
CA ASN A 36 -11.22 11.64 2.32
C ASN A 36 -10.76 11.23 0.90
N VAL A 37 -10.30 10.00 0.66
CA VAL A 37 -9.74 9.64 -0.66
C VAL A 37 -10.84 9.38 -1.68
N PHE A 38 -11.93 8.76 -1.26
CA PHE A 38 -13.07 8.46 -2.12
C PHE A 38 -13.82 9.72 -2.53
N THR A 39 -14.00 10.66 -1.58
CA THR A 39 -14.53 12.00 -1.87
C THR A 39 -13.63 12.75 -2.87
N LEU A 40 -12.31 12.68 -2.72
CA LEU A 40 -11.36 13.28 -3.66
C LEU A 40 -11.42 12.65 -5.05
N ARG A 41 -11.60 11.33 -5.15
CA ARG A 41 -11.80 10.65 -6.44
C ARG A 41 -13.14 11.03 -7.07
N GLY A 42 -14.24 11.05 -6.32
CA GLY A 42 -15.55 11.45 -6.84
C GLY A 42 -15.53 12.84 -7.47
N ASN A 43 -14.89 13.80 -6.80
CA ASN A 43 -14.71 15.16 -7.33
C ASN A 43 -13.84 15.17 -8.61
N ARG A 44 -12.75 14.39 -8.66
CA ARG A 44 -11.79 14.38 -9.77
C ARG A 44 -12.11 13.44 -10.94
N VAL A 45 -13.05 12.51 -10.78
CA VAL A 45 -13.55 11.68 -11.90
C VAL A 45 -14.44 12.51 -12.82
N HIS A 46 -15.14 13.52 -12.28
CA HIS A 46 -15.94 14.47 -13.07
C HIS A 46 -15.09 15.55 -13.73
N GLU A 47 -14.01 15.98 -13.09
CA GLU A 47 -12.98 16.84 -13.67
C GLU A 47 -11.92 15.98 -14.35
N ARG A 48 -12.16 15.55 -15.59
CA ARG A 48 -11.15 14.87 -16.44
C ARG A 48 -9.82 15.62 -16.34
N VAL A 49 -8.89 15.07 -15.55
CA VAL A 49 -7.54 15.53 -15.20
C VAL A 49 -7.18 16.85 -15.90
N ASP A 50 -7.73 17.96 -15.40
CA ASP A 50 -7.12 19.25 -15.64
C ASP A 50 -5.75 19.23 -14.97
N THR A 51 -4.78 19.80 -15.67
CA THR A 51 -3.36 19.81 -15.30
C THR A 51 -3.22 20.31 -13.86
N PRO A 52 -2.84 19.48 -12.87
CA PRO A 52 -2.78 19.94 -11.50
C PRO A 52 -1.65 20.98 -11.34
N GLU A 53 -1.89 21.96 -10.48
CA GLU A 53 -0.99 23.08 -10.17
C GLU A 53 0.19 22.62 -9.31
N GLY A 54 1.10 21.84 -9.90
CA GLY A 54 2.30 21.35 -9.23
C GLY A 54 3.42 22.37 -9.10
N GLU A 55 4.33 22.14 -8.15
CA GLU A 55 5.56 22.93 -8.01
C GLU A 55 6.54 22.55 -9.13
N GLN A 56 7.09 23.54 -9.84
CA GLN A 56 8.17 23.29 -10.81
C GLN A 56 9.51 23.16 -10.07
N LEU A 57 10.11 21.97 -10.08
CA LEU A 57 11.43 21.69 -9.52
C LEU A 57 12.41 21.35 -10.66
N GLY A 58 13.13 22.37 -11.14
CA GLY A 58 13.99 22.24 -12.31
C GLY A 58 13.16 21.95 -13.56
N ASP A 59 13.49 20.86 -14.25
CA ASP A 59 12.80 20.41 -15.46
C ASP A 59 11.58 19.52 -15.17
N ARG A 60 11.26 19.28 -13.89
CA ARG A 60 10.15 18.41 -13.46
C ARG A 60 9.04 19.21 -12.83
N ARG A 61 7.80 18.82 -13.10
CA ARG A 61 6.66 19.25 -12.29
C ARG A 61 6.45 18.24 -11.17
N VAL A 62 6.27 18.71 -9.95
CA VAL A 62 6.09 17.88 -8.76
C VAL A 62 4.68 18.05 -8.23
N GLU A 63 3.94 16.94 -8.20
CA GLU A 63 2.65 16.86 -7.52
C GLU A 63 2.83 16.15 -6.19
N ARG A 64 2.39 16.78 -5.10
CA ARG A 64 2.36 16.15 -3.79
C ARG A 64 0.97 15.66 -3.49
N ALA A 65 0.89 14.59 -2.71
CA ALA A 65 -0.38 14.17 -2.16
C ALA A 65 -1.44 13.86 -3.25
N LEU A 66 -1.01 13.37 -4.42
CA LEU A 66 -1.86 13.15 -5.58
C LEU A 66 -2.78 11.93 -5.35
N PRO A 67 -4.12 12.09 -5.31
CA PRO A 67 -5.05 10.98 -5.36
C PRO A 67 -4.87 10.21 -6.68
N ILE A 68 -4.78 8.90 -6.58
CA ILE A 68 -4.53 8.01 -7.71
C ILE A 68 -5.39 6.75 -7.62
N TRP A 69 -5.74 6.17 -8.76
CA TRP A 69 -6.58 4.97 -8.83
C TRP A 69 -6.32 4.17 -10.10
N SER A 70 -6.77 2.91 -10.10
CA SER A 70 -6.88 2.07 -11.28
C SER A 70 -8.25 1.40 -11.27
N GLU A 71 -9.09 1.75 -12.25
CA GLU A 71 -10.38 1.11 -12.47
C GLU A 71 -10.24 -0.30 -12.99
N ARG A 72 -9.16 -0.60 -13.71
CA ARG A 72 -8.89 -1.98 -14.12
C ARG A 72 -8.61 -2.89 -12.91
N LEU A 73 -7.85 -2.40 -11.93
CA LEU A 73 -7.42 -3.19 -10.78
C LEU A 73 -8.32 -3.04 -9.55
N GLY A 74 -9.18 -2.01 -9.50
CA GLY A 74 -10.03 -1.73 -8.34
C GLY A 74 -9.24 -1.27 -7.13
N ILE A 75 -8.20 -0.46 -7.35
CA ILE A 75 -7.34 0.07 -6.27
C ILE A 75 -7.33 1.60 -6.29
N ILE A 76 -7.27 2.19 -5.10
CA ILE A 76 -7.33 3.65 -4.90
C ILE A 76 -6.40 4.07 -3.78
N GLY A 77 -5.89 5.29 -3.83
CA GLY A 77 -5.14 5.84 -2.72
C GLY A 77 -4.54 7.18 -3.07
N LYS A 78 -3.40 7.46 -2.45
CA LYS A 78 -2.69 8.73 -2.58
C LYS A 78 -1.20 8.43 -2.75
N ALA A 79 -0.58 9.06 -3.73
CA ALA A 79 0.87 9.10 -3.86
C ALA A 79 1.41 10.28 -3.06
N ASP A 80 2.45 10.06 -2.25
CA ASP A 80 3.10 11.14 -1.49
C ASP A 80 3.64 12.22 -2.43
N CYS A 81 4.27 11.78 -3.52
CA CYS A 81 4.85 12.63 -4.54
C CYS A 81 4.89 11.92 -5.89
N VAL A 82 4.60 12.68 -6.95
CA VAL A 82 4.75 12.27 -8.34
C VAL A 82 5.55 13.34 -9.05
N GLU A 83 6.74 12.97 -9.51
CA GLU A 83 7.56 13.79 -10.38
C GLU A 83 7.12 13.53 -11.83
N PHE A 84 6.63 14.54 -12.54
CA PHE A 84 6.39 14.46 -13.97
C PHE A 84 7.66 14.88 -14.70
N LEU A 85 8.20 13.95 -15.49
CA LEU A 85 9.37 14.19 -16.33
C LEU A 85 9.04 15.18 -17.48
N PRO A 86 10.05 15.76 -18.16
CA PRO A 86 9.81 16.74 -19.22
C PRO A 86 8.91 16.25 -20.36
N ASP A 87 8.92 14.95 -20.61
CA ASP A 87 8.06 14.31 -21.63
C ASP A 87 6.62 14.10 -21.15
N GLY A 88 6.32 14.37 -19.88
CA GLY A 88 5.03 14.16 -19.21
C GLY A 88 4.90 12.81 -18.50
N THR A 89 5.95 11.96 -18.50
CA THR A 89 5.90 10.64 -17.86
C THR A 89 5.86 10.79 -16.33
N PRO A 90 4.86 10.20 -15.64
CA PRO A 90 4.78 10.26 -14.19
C PRO A 90 5.79 9.30 -13.54
N TYR A 91 6.45 9.76 -12.48
CA TYR A 91 7.43 9.01 -11.71
C TYR A 91 7.07 9.07 -10.21
N PRO A 92 6.51 8.01 -9.62
CA PRO A 92 6.12 8.02 -8.22
C PRO A 92 7.34 8.01 -7.29
N VAL A 93 7.26 8.82 -6.24
CA VAL A 93 8.26 8.89 -5.17
C VAL A 93 7.56 8.70 -3.82
N GLU A 94 7.78 7.54 -3.22
CA GLU A 94 7.19 7.16 -1.93
C GLU A 94 8.16 7.50 -0.80
N TYR A 95 7.69 8.26 0.19
CA TYR A 95 8.52 8.72 1.30
C TYR A 95 8.38 7.80 2.52
N LYS A 96 9.50 7.34 3.06
CA LYS A 96 9.55 6.47 4.23
C LYS A 96 10.23 7.17 5.42
N ALA A 97 9.46 7.40 6.48
CA ALA A 97 9.91 8.08 7.70
C ALA A 97 10.75 7.20 8.64
N GLY A 98 10.48 5.90 8.69
CA GLY A 98 11.08 4.95 9.64
C GLY A 98 12.09 3.97 9.04
N LYS A 99 12.81 3.27 9.91
CA LYS A 99 13.58 2.07 9.55
C LYS A 99 12.64 0.86 9.51
N ARG A 100 12.64 0.19 8.35
CA ARG A 100 12.19 -1.20 8.11
C ARG A 100 10.70 -1.50 8.27
N LYS A 101 9.93 -1.20 7.22
CA LYS A 101 8.99 -2.21 6.66
C LYS A 101 9.78 -3.10 5.69
N THR A 102 9.28 -4.29 5.37
CA THR A 102 9.98 -5.19 4.45
C THR A 102 10.18 -4.49 3.11
N LYS A 103 11.39 -4.61 2.53
CA LYS A 103 11.72 -3.97 1.23
C LYS A 103 10.68 -4.34 0.16
N GLU A 104 10.18 -5.57 0.21
CA GLU A 104 9.14 -6.07 -0.70
C GLU A 104 7.80 -5.36 -0.55
N ALA A 105 7.31 -5.12 0.68
CA ALA A 105 6.06 -4.42 0.90
C ALA A 105 6.12 -2.98 0.36
N ASP A 106 7.24 -2.29 0.56
CA ASP A 106 7.45 -0.95 0.00
C ASP A 106 7.49 -0.97 -1.54
N MET A 107 8.14 -1.98 -2.13
CA MET A 107 8.18 -2.14 -3.60
C MET A 107 6.80 -2.44 -4.18
N VAL A 108 5.98 -3.26 -3.52
CA VAL A 108 4.61 -3.57 -3.94
C VAL A 108 3.74 -2.32 -3.94
N GLN A 109 3.81 -1.52 -2.88
CA GLN A 109 3.06 -0.26 -2.80
C GLN A 109 3.46 0.70 -3.93
N LEU A 110 4.76 0.92 -4.12
CA LEU A 110 5.27 1.81 -5.16
C LEU A 110 4.89 1.32 -6.58
N ALA A 111 4.96 0.00 -6.82
CA ALA A 111 4.54 -0.58 -8.09
C ALA A 111 3.04 -0.43 -8.32
N ALA A 112 2.21 -0.59 -7.29
CA ALA A 112 0.78 -0.37 -7.38
C ALA A 112 0.46 1.11 -7.71
N GLN A 113 1.17 2.06 -7.10
CA GLN A 113 1.07 3.48 -7.46
C GLN A 113 1.44 3.72 -8.93
N ALA A 114 2.52 3.10 -9.41
CA ALA A 114 2.95 3.19 -10.81
C ALA A 114 1.88 2.65 -11.78
N LEU A 115 1.20 1.55 -11.43
CA LEU A 115 0.10 1.00 -12.25
C LEU A 115 -1.11 1.94 -12.29
N CYS A 116 -1.46 2.60 -11.18
CA CYS A 116 -2.50 3.63 -11.17
C CYS A 116 -2.12 4.80 -12.08
N LEU A 117 -0.90 5.32 -11.94
CA LEU A 117 -0.42 6.44 -12.75
C LEU A 117 -0.37 6.09 -14.24
N GLU A 118 0.03 4.87 -14.59
CA GLU A 118 0.04 4.39 -15.97
C GLU A 118 -1.36 4.43 -16.59
N GLU A 119 -2.38 4.01 -15.85
CA GLU A 119 -3.78 4.03 -16.30
C GLU A 119 -4.34 5.46 -16.36
N MET A 120 -4.08 6.29 -15.34
CA MET A 120 -4.62 7.65 -15.26
C MET A 120 -4.06 8.59 -16.33
N PHE A 121 -2.79 8.41 -16.70
CA PHE A 121 -2.08 9.32 -17.61
C PHE A 121 -1.82 8.71 -19.00
N ASP A 122 -2.29 7.48 -19.25
CA ASP A 122 -2.10 6.73 -20.49
C ASP A 122 -0.63 6.69 -20.94
N ARG A 123 0.28 6.46 -19.99
CA ARG A 123 1.75 6.57 -20.17
C ARG A 123 2.49 5.47 -19.43
N PRO A 124 3.49 4.81 -20.04
CA PRO A 124 4.24 3.76 -19.35
C PRO A 124 4.97 4.28 -18.10
N VAL A 125 4.75 3.62 -16.96
CA VAL A 125 5.48 3.91 -15.71
C VAL A 125 6.39 2.74 -15.38
N ALA A 126 7.60 2.78 -15.94
CA ALA A 126 8.57 1.69 -15.82
C ALA A 126 9.33 1.71 -14.49
N LYS A 127 9.36 2.85 -13.78
CA LYS A 127 10.19 3.06 -12.59
C LYS A 127 9.52 4.00 -11.58
N GLY A 128 9.97 3.90 -10.34
CA GLY A 128 9.71 4.88 -9.29
C GLY A 128 10.86 4.90 -8.28
N ALA A 129 10.71 5.67 -7.20
CA ALA A 129 11.70 5.69 -6.13
C ALA A 129 11.10 5.56 -4.73
N LEU A 130 11.83 4.86 -3.87
CA LEU A 130 11.65 4.91 -2.42
C LEU A 130 12.64 5.93 -1.85
N TYR A 131 12.16 6.91 -1.08
CA TYR A 131 13.00 7.89 -0.40
C TYR A 131 12.99 7.68 1.11
N TYR A 132 14.12 7.30 1.69
CA TYR A 132 14.25 7.07 3.13
C TYR A 132 14.82 8.32 3.82
N TYR A 133 14.00 8.99 4.66
CA TYR A 133 14.41 10.24 5.31
C TYR A 133 15.64 10.10 6.21
N GLN A 134 15.69 9.04 7.02
CA GLN A 134 16.77 8.83 8.00
C GLN A 134 18.14 8.68 7.35
N SER A 135 18.21 8.02 6.19
CA SER A 135 19.46 7.80 5.44
C SER A 135 19.65 8.79 4.30
N ARG A 136 18.65 9.64 4.02
CA ARG A 136 18.57 10.51 2.83
C ARG A 136 18.82 9.75 1.52
N ARG A 137 18.48 8.47 1.48
CA ARG A 137 18.75 7.58 0.35
C ARG A 137 17.51 7.46 -0.53
N ARG A 138 17.70 7.78 -1.81
CA ARG A 138 16.75 7.47 -2.88
C ARG A 138 17.13 6.12 -3.49
N LEU A 139 16.21 5.16 -3.48
CA LEU A 139 16.37 3.86 -4.11
C LEU A 139 15.40 3.78 -5.28
N GLU A 140 15.94 3.71 -6.50
CA GLU A 140 15.14 3.44 -7.69
C GLU A 140 14.66 1.99 -7.70
N VAL A 141 13.42 1.79 -8.13
CA VAL A 141 12.77 0.50 -8.25
C VAL A 141 12.21 0.37 -9.66
N ASP A 142 12.61 -0.67 -10.37
CA ASP A 142 12.04 -1.01 -11.67
C ASP A 142 10.69 -1.75 -11.47
N VAL A 143 9.64 -1.29 -12.14
CA VAL A 143 8.28 -1.87 -12.12
C VAL A 143 8.22 -3.05 -13.09
N THR A 144 9.02 -4.07 -12.79
CA THR A 144 9.23 -5.26 -13.63
C THR A 144 7.98 -6.13 -13.74
N LYS A 145 7.91 -7.00 -14.75
CA LYS A 145 6.80 -7.95 -14.91
C LYS A 145 6.57 -8.84 -13.66
N PRO A 146 7.61 -9.39 -12.99
CA PRO A 146 7.41 -10.09 -11.72
C PRO A 146 6.77 -9.23 -10.63
N LEU A 147 7.21 -7.97 -10.47
CA LEU A 147 6.66 -7.07 -9.45
C LEU A 147 5.21 -6.68 -9.76
N ARG A 148 4.87 -6.48 -11.03
CA ARG A 148 3.48 -6.25 -11.47
C ARG A 148 2.58 -7.45 -11.14
N ARG A 149 3.05 -8.68 -11.39
CA ARG A 149 2.31 -9.90 -11.01
C ARG A 149 2.11 -10.00 -9.51
N LEU A 150 3.15 -9.72 -8.72
CA LEU A 150 3.05 -9.71 -7.25
C LEU A 150 2.01 -8.69 -6.76
N VAL A 151 1.93 -7.51 -7.38
CA VAL A 151 0.87 -6.53 -7.09
C VAL A 151 -0.51 -7.12 -7.38
N GLU A 152 -0.72 -7.68 -8.57
CA GLU A 152 -2.01 -8.28 -8.96
C GLU A 152 -2.41 -9.44 -8.04
N GLU A 153 -1.48 -10.33 -7.68
CA GLU A 153 -1.69 -11.41 -6.71
C GLU A 153 -2.02 -10.86 -5.31
N THR A 154 -1.31 -9.83 -4.87
CA THR A 154 -1.58 -9.17 -3.57
C THR A 154 -2.97 -8.56 -3.53
N ILE A 155 -3.42 -7.94 -4.63
CA ILE A 155 -4.77 -7.37 -4.74
C ILE A 155 -5.82 -8.46 -4.57
N GLN A 156 -5.65 -9.61 -5.23
CA GLN A 156 -6.60 -10.73 -5.09
C GLN A 156 -6.63 -11.26 -3.65
N ASN A 157 -5.47 -11.44 -3.03
CA ASN A 157 -5.37 -11.92 -1.65
C ASN A 157 -6.00 -10.95 -0.64
N VAL A 158 -5.78 -9.63 -0.81
CA VAL A 158 -6.41 -8.61 0.02
C VAL A 158 -7.92 -8.65 -0.17
N ARG A 159 -8.39 -8.76 -1.41
CA ARG A 159 -9.83 -8.84 -1.69
C ARG A 159 -10.48 -10.05 -1.05
N GLU A 160 -9.86 -11.22 -1.16
CA GLU A 160 -10.36 -12.44 -0.53
C GLU A 160 -10.39 -12.32 1.00
N MET A 161 -9.36 -11.72 1.60
CA MET A 161 -9.31 -11.51 3.04
C MET A 161 -10.41 -10.56 3.52
N LEU A 162 -10.60 -9.44 2.82
CA LEU A 162 -11.60 -8.43 3.17
C LEU A 162 -13.02 -8.94 2.94
N GLY A 163 -13.29 -9.58 1.79
CA GLY A 163 -14.63 -10.08 1.45
C GLY A 163 -15.12 -11.26 2.31
N ASN A 164 -14.22 -11.92 3.06
CA ASN A 164 -14.57 -13.00 3.98
C ASN A 164 -14.51 -12.59 5.46
N ASP A 165 -14.31 -11.30 5.76
CA ASP A 165 -14.10 -10.77 7.13
C ASP A 165 -13.06 -11.58 7.93
N ARG A 166 -12.03 -12.09 7.23
CA ARG A 166 -11.07 -13.02 7.81
C ARG A 166 -9.99 -12.24 8.53
N LEU A 167 -9.94 -12.38 9.86
CA LEU A 167 -8.80 -11.92 10.68
C LEU A 167 -7.74 -13.04 10.79
N PRO A 168 -6.58 -12.95 10.10
CA PRO A 168 -5.55 -13.98 10.19
C PRO A 168 -4.95 -14.07 11.61
N PRO A 169 -4.49 -15.26 12.05
CA PRO A 169 -3.86 -15.43 13.35
C PRO A 169 -2.56 -14.62 13.44
N PRO A 170 -2.13 -14.22 14.64
CA PRO A 170 -0.87 -13.52 14.81
C PRO A 170 0.32 -14.40 14.46
N VAL A 171 1.32 -13.82 13.80
CA VAL A 171 2.52 -14.54 13.35
C VAL A 171 3.62 -14.61 14.41
N ASN A 172 3.65 -13.67 15.36
CA ASN A 172 4.63 -13.56 16.45
C ASN A 172 6.10 -13.75 16.03
N ASP A 173 6.51 -13.14 14.92
CA ASP A 173 7.88 -13.23 14.40
C ASP A 173 8.65 -11.91 14.54
N ALA A 174 9.88 -11.87 14.02
CA ALA A 174 10.77 -10.72 14.11
C ALA A 174 10.15 -9.39 13.63
N ARG A 175 9.18 -9.43 12.70
CA ARG A 175 8.49 -8.25 12.17
C ARG A 175 7.62 -7.58 13.23
N CYS A 176 7.05 -8.35 14.15
CA CYS A 176 6.13 -7.83 15.17
C CYS A 176 6.76 -6.75 16.06
N ARG A 177 8.08 -6.78 16.26
CA ARG A 177 8.82 -5.78 17.07
C ARG A 177 8.81 -4.37 16.47
N ASP A 178 8.65 -4.26 15.15
CA ASP A 178 8.60 -2.98 14.44
C ASP A 178 7.16 -2.65 13.98
N CYS A 179 6.17 -3.45 14.39
CA CYS A 179 4.78 -3.30 13.98
C CYS A 179 4.07 -2.27 14.87
N SER A 180 3.51 -1.22 14.27
CA SER A 180 2.74 -0.20 14.99
C SER A 180 1.47 -0.73 15.67
N LEU A 181 1.02 -1.93 15.30
CA LEU A 181 -0.15 -2.59 15.89
C LEU A 181 0.23 -3.69 16.87
N GLN A 182 1.49 -3.78 17.33
CA GLN A 182 1.91 -4.85 18.24
C GLN A 182 1.05 -4.89 19.52
N ASP A 183 0.77 -3.73 20.12
CA ASP A 183 0.02 -3.63 21.39
C ASP A 183 -1.46 -4.00 21.22
N VAL A 184 -2.05 -3.73 20.06
CA VAL A 184 -3.44 -4.12 19.73
C VAL A 184 -3.50 -5.60 19.33
N CYS A 185 -2.52 -6.06 18.55
CA CYS A 185 -2.46 -7.42 18.03
C CYS A 185 -2.12 -8.45 19.12
N MET A 186 -1.28 -8.08 20.10
CA MET A 186 -0.73 -8.91 21.17
C MET A 186 -0.27 -10.30 20.70
N PRO A 187 0.66 -10.38 19.73
CA PRO A 187 0.97 -11.63 19.04
C PRO A 187 1.51 -12.74 19.95
N GLN A 188 2.08 -12.40 21.10
CA GLN A 188 2.59 -13.33 22.10
C GLN A 188 1.48 -14.05 22.89
N VAL A 189 0.27 -13.50 23.00
CA VAL A 189 -0.77 -14.05 23.89
C VAL A 189 -1.22 -15.44 23.43
N PRO A 190 -1.62 -15.68 22.16
CA PRO A 190 -2.01 -17.02 21.73
C PRO A 190 -0.87 -18.04 21.82
N ALA A 191 0.37 -17.60 21.57
CA ALA A 191 1.55 -18.47 21.68
C ALA A 191 1.78 -18.92 23.13
N ASN A 192 1.67 -18.00 24.08
CA ASN A 192 1.84 -18.29 25.51
C ASN A 192 0.73 -19.23 26.02
N VAL A 193 -0.52 -19.00 25.61
CA VAL A 193 -1.65 -19.87 25.99
C VAL A 193 -1.45 -21.29 25.45
N ALA A 194 -1.03 -21.44 24.19
CA ALA A 194 -0.76 -22.75 23.61
C ALA A 194 0.37 -23.50 24.34
N ALA A 195 1.45 -22.80 24.70
CA ALA A 195 2.55 -23.38 25.47
C ALA A 195 2.11 -23.84 26.87
N TRP A 196 1.29 -23.03 27.55
CA TRP A 196 0.74 -23.36 28.86
C TRP A 196 -0.14 -24.61 28.83
N ILE A 197 -1.01 -24.72 27.82
CA ILE A 197 -1.85 -25.91 27.60
C ILE A 197 -1.01 -27.15 27.32
N SER A 198 0.10 -27.04 26.58
CA SER A 198 0.97 -28.21 26.36
C SER A 198 1.71 -28.64 27.62
N GLU A 199 2.14 -27.69 28.48
CA GLU A 199 2.85 -28.00 29.72
C GLU A 199 1.94 -28.70 30.76
N GLU A 200 0.66 -28.33 30.84
CA GLU A 200 -0.32 -29.02 31.71
C GLU A 200 -0.62 -30.45 31.24
N ASN A 201 -0.72 -30.69 29.93
CA ASN A 201 -1.02 -32.02 29.38
C ASN A 201 0.17 -33.00 29.47
N ASP A 202 1.40 -32.53 29.65
CA ASP A 202 2.59 -33.37 29.85
C ASP A 202 2.78 -33.80 31.33
N HIS A 203 1.96 -33.28 32.25
CA HIS A 203 2.02 -33.59 33.69
C HIS A 203 0.89 -34.52 34.18
N ASP A 204 0.02 -35.00 33.27
CA ASP A 204 -1.01 -36.03 33.51
C ASP A 204 -0.63 -37.37 32.83
#